data_AF-A0A263NMS7-F1
#
_entry.id   AF-A0A263NMS7-F1
#
_cell.length_a   1.000
_cell.length_b   1.000
_cell.length_c   1.000
_cell.angle_alpha   90.00
_cell.angle_beta   90.00
_cell.angle_gamma   90.00
#
_symmetry.space_group_name_H-M   'P 1'
#
loop_
_entity.id
_entity.type
_entity.pdbx_description
1 polymer ?
#
loop_
_entity_poly.entity_id
_entity_poly.type
_entity_poly.pdbx_seq_one_letter_code
_entity_poly.pdbx_strand_id
1 'polypeptide(L)'
;MHALTFTLIAALFIPFAQAGEKAATDTHVITDANPVWLLERPYPEGPMLAARTFGGSAYGDHHMKANLVISCHPQNPNAGLSLEIIPQLLGWDADPFEGKDASANGPLSITTGTRAAVEHMVSGVWNYGGMFQMGLVFELSISVPREELAYWATDASRGQTLTLSLAPATEGGKPLTASFLLPANNNGLKKAIQPCLGPAGAATR
;
A
#
# COMPACT_ATOMS: atom_id res chain seq x y z
N MET A 1 57.75 22.87 -68.66
CA MET A 1 56.96 23.37 -67.51
C MET A 1 56.30 22.17 -66.86
N HIS A 2 56.75 21.79 -65.66
CA HIS A 2 56.27 20.62 -64.92
C HIS A 2 54.99 21.01 -64.16
N ALA A 3 53.90 20.26 -64.35
CA ALA A 3 52.65 20.42 -63.61
C ALA A 3 52.67 19.50 -62.37
N LEU A 4 52.61 20.12 -61.19
CA LEU A 4 52.52 19.44 -59.89
C LEU A 4 51.07 19.03 -59.62
N THR A 5 50.82 17.73 -59.56
CA THR A 5 49.55 17.14 -59.10
C THR A 5 49.47 17.18 -57.57
N PHE A 6 48.48 17.90 -57.03
CA PHE A 6 48.11 17.84 -55.61
C PHE A 6 47.09 16.72 -55.39
N THR A 7 47.41 15.77 -54.53
CA THR A 7 46.52 14.68 -54.10
C THR A 7 45.66 15.16 -52.93
N LEU A 8 44.34 15.17 -53.10
CA LEU A 8 43.37 15.52 -52.05
C LEU A 8 43.13 14.30 -51.15
N ILE A 9 43.46 14.40 -49.86
CA ILE A 9 43.16 13.35 -48.86
C ILE A 9 41.72 13.55 -48.39
N ALA A 10 40.82 12.63 -48.74
CA ALA A 10 39.47 12.59 -48.21
C ALA A 10 39.49 12.04 -46.78
N ALA A 11 39.17 12.88 -45.79
CA ALA A 11 39.00 12.45 -44.40
C ALA A 11 37.68 11.67 -44.26
N LEU A 12 37.77 10.40 -43.88
CA LEU A 12 36.64 9.56 -43.51
C LEU A 12 36.06 10.03 -42.18
N PHE A 13 34.92 10.74 -42.22
CA PHE A 13 34.08 10.95 -41.05
C PHE A 13 33.38 9.62 -40.72
N ILE A 14 33.83 8.96 -39.65
CA ILE A 14 33.11 7.83 -39.06
C ILE A 14 31.89 8.42 -38.35
N PRO A 15 30.65 8.11 -38.77
CA PRO A 15 29.49 8.50 -37.98
C PRO A 15 29.48 7.58 -36.76
N PHE A 16 29.83 8.11 -35.60
CA PHE A 16 29.41 7.50 -34.35
C PHE A 16 27.89 7.63 -34.32
N ALA A 17 27.20 6.57 -34.75
CA ALA A 17 25.80 6.38 -34.44
C ALA A 17 25.72 6.32 -32.92
N GLN A 18 25.37 7.44 -32.28
CA GLN A 18 24.86 7.41 -30.93
C GLN A 18 23.62 6.53 -31.00
N ALA A 19 23.75 5.30 -30.51
CA ALA A 19 22.61 4.54 -30.04
C ALA A 19 21.96 5.45 -29.00
N GLY A 20 20.95 6.21 -29.44
CA GLY A 20 20.05 6.89 -28.54
C GLY A 20 19.44 5.78 -27.73
N GLU A 21 19.92 5.60 -26.50
CA GLU A 21 19.14 4.96 -25.46
C GLU A 21 17.81 5.68 -25.50
N LYS A 22 16.82 4.99 -26.07
CA LYS A 22 15.43 5.37 -26.00
C LYS A 22 15.14 5.29 -24.51
N ALA A 23 15.35 6.39 -23.80
CA ALA A 23 14.95 6.54 -22.41
C ALA A 23 13.48 6.14 -22.40
N ALA A 24 13.20 4.96 -21.87
CA ALA A 24 11.84 4.51 -21.70
C ALA A 24 11.21 5.51 -20.75
N THR A 25 10.42 6.43 -21.28
CA THR A 25 9.41 7.17 -20.53
C THR A 25 8.34 6.16 -20.13
N ASP A 26 8.70 5.23 -19.25
CA ASP A 26 7.74 4.34 -18.60
C ASP A 26 7.13 5.11 -17.44
N THR A 27 6.24 6.05 -17.77
CA THR A 27 5.42 6.73 -16.78
C THR A 27 4.44 5.70 -16.24
N HIS A 28 4.83 5.01 -15.18
CA HIS A 28 3.98 4.01 -14.54
C HIS A 28 2.85 4.72 -13.77
N VAL A 29 1.64 4.65 -14.30
CA VAL A 29 0.45 5.17 -13.64
C VAL A 29 -0.07 4.12 -12.67
N ILE A 30 -0.10 4.46 -11.38
CA ILE A 30 -0.65 3.59 -10.34
C ILE A 30 -2.16 3.51 -10.54
N THR A 31 -2.68 2.29 -10.67
CA THR A 31 -4.12 2.02 -10.85
C THR A 31 -4.52 0.82 -10.00
N ASP A 32 -5.81 0.60 -9.77
CA ASP A 32 -6.29 -0.58 -9.03
C ASP A 32 -5.86 -1.90 -9.68
N ALA A 33 -5.73 -1.93 -11.01
CA ALA A 33 -5.27 -3.09 -11.75
C ALA A 33 -3.75 -3.28 -11.71
N ASN A 34 -3.00 -2.21 -11.44
CA ASN A 34 -1.55 -2.21 -11.32
C ASN A 34 -1.14 -1.44 -10.04
N PRO A 35 -1.45 -1.99 -8.85
CA PRO A 35 -1.18 -1.33 -7.61
C PRO A 35 0.30 -1.45 -7.25
N VAL A 36 0.79 -0.49 -6.47
CA VAL A 36 2.15 -0.49 -5.93
C VAL A 36 2.11 -0.34 -4.41
N TRP A 37 3.20 -0.73 -3.76
CA TRP A 37 3.48 -0.32 -2.38
C TRP A 37 4.26 0.99 -2.38
N LEU A 38 3.60 2.07 -2.01
CA LEU A 38 4.27 3.33 -1.70
C LEU A 38 4.90 3.22 -0.32
N LEU A 39 6.22 3.37 -0.26
CA LEU A 39 6.95 3.36 1.00
C LEU A 39 7.07 4.78 1.53
N GLU A 40 6.41 5.03 2.66
CA GLU A 40 6.30 6.33 3.28
C GLU A 40 7.05 6.36 4.62
N ARG A 41 7.58 7.53 4.95
CA ARG A 41 7.99 7.87 6.31
C ARG A 41 6.95 8.83 6.88
N PRO A 42 5.98 8.36 7.68
CA PRO A 42 4.86 9.19 8.14
C PRO A 42 5.29 10.31 9.08
N TYR A 43 6.40 10.15 9.80
CA TYR A 43 6.96 11.16 10.69
C TYR A 43 8.37 11.53 10.23
N PRO A 44 8.68 12.82 9.94
CA PRO A 44 9.97 13.23 9.37
C PRO A 44 11.20 12.67 10.10
N GLU A 45 11.17 12.69 11.44
CA GLU A 45 12.26 12.23 12.32
C GLU A 45 12.06 10.80 12.84
N GLY A 46 11.00 10.12 12.40
CA GLY A 46 10.62 8.80 12.89
C GLY A 46 11.32 7.65 12.15
N PRO A 47 11.72 6.57 12.85
CA PRO A 47 12.27 5.38 12.21
C PRO A 47 11.19 4.48 11.58
N MET A 48 9.91 4.79 11.84
CA MET A 48 8.78 4.03 11.32
C MET A 48 8.63 4.22 9.81
N LEU A 49 8.44 3.10 9.11
CA LEU A 49 8.08 3.06 7.71
C LEU A 49 6.65 2.51 7.58
N ALA A 50 5.90 3.07 6.65
CA ALA A 50 4.58 2.59 6.29
C ALA A 50 4.58 2.20 4.81
N ALA A 51 3.97 1.06 4.49
CA ALA A 51 3.69 0.65 3.13
C ALA A 51 2.21 0.92 2.84
N ARG A 52 1.94 1.78 1.87
CA ARG A 52 0.61 2.18 1.45
C ARG A 52 0.27 1.61 0.08
N THR A 53 -0.95 1.14 -0.09
CA THR A 53 -1.51 0.82 -1.41
C THR A 53 -2.96 1.30 -1.51
N PHE A 54 -3.55 1.18 -2.70
CA PHE A 54 -4.84 1.76 -3.04
C PHE A 54 -5.81 0.68 -3.49
N GLY A 55 -7.08 0.88 -3.19
CA GLY A 55 -8.15 -0.03 -3.57
C GLY A 55 -9.52 0.63 -3.50
N GLY A 56 -10.54 -0.21 -3.47
CA GLY A 56 -11.93 0.21 -3.35
C GLY A 56 -12.49 -0.06 -1.95
N SER A 57 -13.47 0.74 -1.57
CA SER A 57 -14.35 0.52 -0.43
C SER A 57 -15.80 0.62 -0.88
N ALA A 58 -16.69 -0.06 -0.16
CA ALA A 58 -18.11 -0.05 -0.44
C ALA A 58 -18.95 -0.11 0.84
N TYR A 59 -20.06 0.63 0.83
CA TYR A 59 -21.11 0.58 1.83
C TYR A 59 -22.47 0.52 1.13
N GLY A 60 -23.09 -0.66 1.09
CA GLY A 60 -24.21 -0.91 0.20
C GLY A 60 -23.82 -0.73 -1.26
N ASP A 61 -24.54 0.12 -1.99
CA ASP A 61 -24.31 0.39 -3.42
C ASP A 61 -23.36 1.57 -3.66
N HIS A 62 -22.85 2.17 -2.59
CA HIS A 62 -21.90 3.29 -2.67
C HIS A 62 -20.47 2.76 -2.69
N HIS A 63 -19.68 3.20 -3.67
CA HIS A 63 -18.30 2.79 -3.86
C HIS A 63 -17.37 4.00 -3.87
N MET A 64 -16.28 3.93 -3.11
CA MET A 64 -15.26 4.97 -3.07
C MET A 64 -13.86 4.36 -3.04
N LYS A 65 -12.84 5.16 -3.37
CA LYS A 65 -11.45 4.74 -3.16
C LYS A 65 -11.12 4.68 -1.67
N ALA A 66 -10.23 3.76 -1.32
CA ALA A 66 -9.70 3.58 0.02
C ALA A 66 -8.20 3.35 -0.05
N ASN A 67 -7.51 3.60 1.06
CA ASN A 67 -6.12 3.21 1.22
C ASN A 67 -5.99 2.07 2.22
N LEU A 68 -5.00 1.24 1.97
CA LEU A 68 -4.50 0.25 2.91
C LEU A 68 -3.10 0.67 3.31
N VAL A 69 -2.88 0.82 4.61
CA VAL A 69 -1.57 1.16 5.17
C VAL A 69 -1.14 0.06 6.12
N ILE A 70 0.07 -0.46 5.92
CA ILE A 70 0.67 -1.44 6.82
C ILE A 70 1.97 -0.84 7.34
N SER A 71 2.12 -0.81 8.66
CA SER A 71 3.31 -0.26 9.30
C SER A 71 3.79 -1.15 10.43
N CYS A 72 5.06 -1.00 10.78
CA CYS A 72 5.65 -1.65 11.92
C CYS A 72 6.54 -0.66 12.67
N HIS A 73 6.35 -0.57 13.99
CA HIS A 73 7.18 0.28 14.82
C HIS A 73 8.43 -0.47 15.30
N PRO A 74 9.66 0.01 15.01
CA PRO A 74 10.86 -0.78 15.29
C PRO A 74 11.18 -0.94 16.78
N GLN A 75 10.77 0.00 17.64
CA GLN A 75 10.98 -0.08 19.10
C GLN A 75 9.89 -0.86 19.84
N ASN A 76 8.73 -1.05 19.20
CA ASN A 76 7.61 -1.79 19.77
C ASN A 76 7.01 -2.57 18.60
N PRO A 77 7.47 -3.81 18.33
CA PRO A 77 7.23 -4.54 17.08
C PRO A 77 5.79 -5.06 16.95
N ASN A 78 4.83 -4.17 17.16
CA ASN A 78 3.44 -4.33 16.84
C ASN A 78 3.23 -3.76 15.43
N ALA A 79 2.73 -4.59 14.53
CA ALA A 79 2.33 -4.12 13.23
C ALA A 79 0.89 -3.63 13.27
N GLY A 80 0.68 -2.49 12.63
CA GLY A 80 -0.64 -1.93 12.39
C GLY A 80 -1.05 -2.18 10.94
N LEU A 81 -2.33 -2.45 10.75
CA LEU A 81 -2.99 -2.25 9.46
C LEU A 81 -4.05 -1.19 9.66
N SER A 82 -4.07 -0.22 8.75
CA SER A 82 -5.06 0.86 8.74
C SER A 82 -5.81 0.87 7.42
N LEU A 83 -7.13 0.86 7.50
CA LEU A 83 -8.04 1.18 6.41
C LEU A 83 -8.38 2.65 6.49
N GLU A 84 -8.00 3.43 5.48
CA GLU A 84 -8.34 4.85 5.40
C GLU A 84 -9.42 5.08 4.35
N ILE A 85 -10.48 5.77 4.76
CA ILE A 85 -11.64 6.09 3.92
C ILE A 85 -12.11 7.53 4.14
N ILE A 86 -13.01 8.00 3.29
CA ILE A 86 -13.75 9.26 3.48
C ILE A 86 -15.23 8.90 3.71
N PRO A 87 -15.67 8.71 4.97
CA PRO A 87 -17.01 8.22 5.31
C PRO A 87 -18.15 8.97 4.62
N GLN A 88 -18.06 10.30 4.54
CA GLN A 88 -19.11 11.15 3.98
C GLN A 88 -19.37 10.87 2.50
N LEU A 89 -18.34 10.50 1.74
CA LEU A 89 -18.48 10.14 0.32
C LEU A 89 -19.06 8.73 0.12
N LEU A 90 -18.92 7.85 1.12
CA LEU A 90 -19.52 6.52 1.16
C LEU A 90 -20.94 6.52 1.71
N GLY A 91 -21.39 7.61 2.35
CA GLY A 91 -22.62 7.61 3.15
C GLY A 91 -22.54 6.68 4.36
N TRP A 92 -21.32 6.43 4.87
CA TRP A 92 -21.06 5.59 6.04
C TRP A 92 -20.90 6.45 7.28
N ASP A 93 -21.49 6.01 8.40
CA ASP A 93 -21.41 6.69 9.69
C ASP A 93 -20.22 6.17 10.50
N ALA A 94 -19.27 7.08 10.78
CA ALA A 94 -18.04 6.78 11.49
C ALA A 94 -18.16 6.94 13.00
N ASP A 95 -19.15 7.72 13.48
CA ASP A 95 -19.29 8.10 14.88
C ASP A 95 -19.32 6.89 15.84
N PRO A 96 -19.98 5.76 15.52
CA PRO A 96 -20.00 4.61 16.42
C PRO A 96 -18.63 3.98 16.66
N PHE A 97 -17.69 4.16 15.73
CA PHE A 97 -16.35 3.56 15.75
C PHE A 97 -15.26 4.54 16.19
N GLU A 98 -15.59 5.81 16.44
CA GLU A 98 -14.61 6.86 16.71
C GLU A 98 -14.16 6.87 18.18
N GLY A 99 -12.84 6.84 18.36
CA GLY A 99 -12.19 7.15 19.62
C GLY A 99 -12.23 6.02 20.65
N LYS A 100 -11.65 6.30 21.83
CA LYS A 100 -11.50 5.32 22.92
C LYS A 100 -12.83 4.85 23.53
N ASP A 101 -13.88 5.66 23.39
CA ASP A 101 -15.22 5.41 23.93
C ASP A 101 -16.20 4.95 22.84
N ALA A 102 -15.66 4.48 21.70
CA ALA A 102 -16.44 3.97 20.58
C ALA A 102 -17.45 2.90 21.02
N SER A 103 -18.70 3.09 20.61
CA SER A 103 -19.79 2.16 20.89
C SER A 103 -19.69 0.84 20.10
N ALA A 104 -18.93 0.84 19.01
CA ALA A 104 -18.70 -0.31 18.15
C ALA A 104 -17.20 -0.46 17.83
N ASN A 105 -16.69 -1.69 17.92
CA ASN A 105 -15.25 -1.98 17.75
C ASN A 105 -15.01 -3.20 16.84
N GLY A 106 -15.95 -3.50 15.95
CA GLY A 106 -15.87 -4.61 15.00
C GLY A 106 -16.87 -5.74 15.28
N PRO A 107 -16.62 -6.96 14.76
CA PRO A 107 -15.35 -7.41 14.18
C PRO A 107 -15.07 -6.86 12.77
N LEU A 108 -13.78 -6.68 12.47
CA LEU A 108 -13.24 -6.55 11.11
C LEU A 108 -12.70 -7.90 10.67
N SER A 109 -13.34 -8.51 9.68
CA SER A 109 -12.86 -9.72 9.03
C SER A 109 -11.87 -9.38 7.93
N ILE A 110 -10.71 -10.03 7.94
CA ILE A 110 -9.66 -9.91 6.91
C ILE A 110 -9.49 -11.25 6.22
N THR A 111 -9.59 -11.25 4.89
CA THR A 111 -9.38 -12.41 4.03
C THR A 111 -8.31 -12.07 2.99
N THR A 112 -7.35 -12.96 2.75
CA THR A 112 -6.39 -12.82 1.64
C THR A 112 -6.53 -13.99 0.66
N GLY A 113 -6.92 -13.71 -0.57
CA GLY A 113 -7.15 -14.73 -1.59
C GLY A 113 -8.21 -15.74 -1.13
N THR A 114 -7.83 -17.02 -1.05
CA THR A 114 -8.69 -18.13 -0.59
C THR A 114 -8.43 -18.57 0.84
N ARG A 115 -7.58 -17.86 1.59
CA ARG A 115 -7.30 -18.18 2.99
C ARG A 115 -8.53 -17.94 3.87
N ALA A 116 -8.57 -18.60 5.04
CA ALA A 116 -9.61 -18.36 6.02
C ALA A 116 -9.59 -16.90 6.49
N ALA A 117 -10.78 -16.38 6.80
CA ALA A 117 -10.93 -15.07 7.39
C ALA A 117 -10.37 -15.03 8.81
N VAL A 118 -9.72 -13.93 9.17
CA VAL A 118 -9.27 -13.64 10.54
C VAL A 118 -10.00 -12.40 11.04
N GLU A 119 -10.57 -12.49 12.25
CA GLU A 119 -11.34 -11.39 12.84
C GLU A 119 -10.49 -10.56 13.79
N HIS A 120 -10.64 -9.25 13.70
CA HIS A 120 -9.92 -8.27 14.50
C HIS A 120 -10.88 -7.27 15.13
N MET A 121 -10.55 -6.80 16.33
CA MET A 121 -11.16 -5.58 16.88
C MET A 121 -10.53 -4.37 16.20
N VAL A 122 -11.33 -3.34 15.94
CA VAL A 122 -10.90 -2.08 15.32
C VAL A 122 -10.95 -0.92 16.29
N SER A 123 -10.11 0.07 16.04
CA SER A 123 -10.22 1.42 16.61
C SER A 123 -10.31 2.42 15.47
N GLY A 124 -11.25 3.36 15.55
CA GLY A 124 -11.43 4.42 14.55
C GLY A 124 -10.91 5.78 15.04
N VAL A 125 -10.20 6.53 14.21
CA VAL A 125 -9.78 7.92 14.49
C VAL A 125 -9.78 8.76 13.22
N TRP A 126 -10.00 10.07 13.35
CA TRP A 126 -9.73 11.02 12.26
C TRP A 126 -8.24 11.33 12.15
N ASN A 127 -7.72 11.28 10.93
CA ASN A 127 -6.32 11.54 10.63
C ASN A 127 -6.18 12.31 9.30
N TYR A 128 -5.00 12.86 9.03
CA TYR A 128 -4.65 13.33 7.69
C TYR A 128 -4.18 12.15 6.84
N GLY A 129 -4.61 12.06 5.57
CA GLY A 129 -4.41 10.88 4.68
C GLY A 129 -2.97 10.56 4.24
N GLY A 130 -1.98 10.94 5.04
CA GLY A 130 -0.56 10.75 4.75
C GLY A 130 0.05 11.86 3.89
N MET A 131 1.33 11.67 3.52
CA MET A 131 2.16 12.73 2.94
C MET A 131 1.76 13.14 1.52
N PHE A 132 0.98 12.30 0.83
CA PHE A 132 0.54 12.52 -0.55
C PHE A 132 -0.97 12.73 -0.70
N GLN A 133 -1.72 12.81 0.41
CA GLN A 133 -3.16 13.06 0.37
C GLN A 133 -3.52 14.34 1.10
N MET A 134 -4.45 15.07 0.52
CA MET A 134 -5.01 16.27 1.14
C MET A 134 -6.35 15.94 1.77
N GLY A 135 -6.59 16.47 2.97
CA GLY A 135 -7.86 16.35 3.67
C GLY A 135 -7.82 15.36 4.85
N LEU A 136 -8.95 15.31 5.56
CA LEU A 136 -9.19 14.39 6.65
C LEU A 136 -9.73 13.07 6.11
N VAL A 137 -9.15 11.97 6.58
CA VAL A 137 -9.62 10.61 6.36
C VAL A 137 -10.01 10.01 7.71
N PHE A 138 -10.93 9.07 7.69
CA PHE A 138 -11.21 8.23 8.85
C PHE A 138 -10.36 6.96 8.74
N GLU A 139 -9.57 6.70 9.76
CA GLU A 139 -8.65 5.58 9.86
C GLU A 139 -9.23 4.52 10.79
N LEU A 140 -9.48 3.32 10.26
CA LEU A 140 -9.82 2.13 11.02
C LEU A 140 -8.56 1.27 11.17
N SER A 141 -8.02 1.21 12.38
CA SER A 141 -6.74 0.55 12.65
C SER A 141 -6.94 -0.77 13.43
N ILE A 142 -6.12 -1.76 13.09
CA ILE A 142 -6.03 -3.04 13.81
C ILE A 142 -4.58 -3.38 14.13
N SER A 143 -4.39 -4.26 15.11
CA SER A 143 -3.12 -4.97 15.30
C SER A 143 -3.09 -6.23 14.43
N VAL A 144 -2.04 -6.37 13.63
CA VAL A 144 -1.85 -7.54 12.76
C VAL A 144 -0.87 -8.52 13.41
N PRO A 145 -1.22 -9.81 13.53
CA PRO A 145 -0.34 -10.79 14.10
C PRO A 145 0.79 -11.14 13.13
N ARG A 146 1.90 -11.63 13.68
CA ARG A 146 3.16 -11.81 12.94
C ARG A 146 3.03 -12.80 11.79
N GLU A 147 2.21 -13.84 11.94
CA GLU A 147 1.96 -14.86 10.91
C GLU A 147 1.28 -14.29 9.66
N GLU A 148 0.36 -13.34 9.82
CA GLU A 148 -0.30 -12.67 8.70
C GLU A 148 0.67 -11.77 7.94
N LEU A 149 1.50 -11.00 8.68
CA LEU A 149 2.58 -10.21 8.08
C LEU A 149 3.58 -11.09 7.34
N ALA A 150 3.97 -12.22 7.94
CA ALA A 150 4.92 -13.15 7.35
C ALA A 150 4.36 -13.72 6.04
N TYR A 151 3.07 -14.07 6.00
CA TYR A 151 2.39 -14.49 4.78
C TYR A 151 2.40 -13.38 3.72
N TRP A 152 2.01 -12.15 4.07
CA TRP A 152 2.02 -11.03 3.11
C TRP A 152 3.41 -10.70 2.59
N ALA A 153 4.46 -10.99 3.36
CA ALA A 153 5.85 -10.88 2.90
C ALA A 153 6.26 -11.95 1.87
N THR A 154 5.50 -13.04 1.69
CA THR A 154 5.86 -14.10 0.75
C THR A 154 5.51 -13.76 -0.70
N ASP A 155 5.89 -14.64 -1.61
CA ASP A 155 5.54 -14.53 -3.02
C ASP A 155 4.11 -15.03 -3.29
N ALA A 156 3.56 -15.84 -2.38
CA ALA A 156 2.20 -16.38 -2.48
C ALA A 156 1.10 -15.33 -2.27
N SER A 157 1.40 -14.21 -1.61
CA SER A 157 0.45 -13.11 -1.40
C SER A 157 0.37 -12.16 -2.61
N ARG A 158 1.38 -12.17 -3.49
CA ARG A 158 1.47 -11.23 -4.61
C ARG A 158 0.30 -11.43 -5.57
N GLY A 159 -0.38 -10.35 -5.94
CA GLY A 159 -1.55 -10.40 -6.82
C GLY A 159 -2.79 -11.04 -6.20
N GLN A 160 -2.77 -11.40 -4.91
CA GLN A 160 -3.97 -11.84 -4.20
C GLN A 160 -4.82 -10.62 -3.83
N THR A 161 -6.13 -10.81 -3.74
CA THR A 161 -7.02 -9.78 -3.20
C THR A 161 -7.05 -9.90 -1.68
N LEU A 162 -6.77 -8.78 -1.00
CA LEU A 162 -7.04 -8.60 0.41
C LEU A 162 -8.42 -7.95 0.56
N THR A 163 -9.34 -8.63 1.21
CA THR A 163 -10.69 -8.15 1.50
C THR A 163 -10.83 -7.88 2.98
N LEU A 164 -11.33 -6.69 3.30
CA LEU A 164 -11.69 -6.24 4.63
C LEU A 164 -13.21 -6.13 4.69
N SER A 165 -13.83 -6.65 5.74
CA SER A 165 -15.28 -6.54 5.98
C SER A 165 -15.53 -6.20 7.44
N LEU A 166 -15.93 -4.97 7.71
CA LEU A 166 -16.28 -4.48 9.04
C LEU A 166 -17.78 -4.72 9.27
N ALA A 167 -18.09 -5.41 10.36
CA ALA A 167 -19.46 -5.58 10.82
C ALA A 167 -20.14 -4.23 11.07
N PRO A 168 -21.45 -4.10 10.79
CA PRO A 168 -22.19 -2.89 11.11
C PRO A 168 -22.20 -2.61 12.62
N ALA A 169 -22.28 -1.34 13.00
CA ALA A 169 -22.44 -0.95 14.41
C ALA A 169 -23.79 -1.37 15.00
N THR A 170 -24.81 -1.53 14.16
CA THR A 170 -26.17 -1.90 14.56
C THR A 170 -26.58 -3.21 13.91
N GLU A 171 -27.40 -3.99 14.64
CA GLU A 171 -27.93 -5.25 14.14
C GLU A 171 -28.76 -5.03 12.86
N GLY A 172 -28.54 -5.88 11.85
CA GLY A 172 -29.20 -5.77 10.55
C GLY A 172 -28.63 -4.68 9.63
N GLY A 173 -27.60 -3.95 10.05
CA GLY A 173 -26.90 -2.98 9.21
C GLY A 173 -26.10 -3.64 8.07
N LYS A 174 -25.68 -2.83 7.10
CA LYS A 174 -24.79 -3.29 6.01
C LYS A 174 -23.33 -3.24 6.48
N PRO A 175 -22.47 -4.19 6.09
CA PRO A 175 -21.05 -4.10 6.39
C PRO A 175 -20.37 -3.02 5.55
N LEU A 176 -19.32 -2.40 6.11
CA LEU A 176 -18.35 -1.66 5.32
C LEU A 176 -17.34 -2.65 4.77
N THR A 177 -17.15 -2.67 3.46
CA THR A 177 -16.18 -3.57 2.81
C THR A 177 -15.09 -2.78 2.11
N ALA A 178 -13.88 -3.33 2.05
CA ALA A 178 -12.80 -2.80 1.23
C ALA A 178 -12.03 -3.93 0.57
N SER A 179 -11.49 -3.68 -0.62
CA SER A 179 -10.77 -4.67 -1.41
C SER A 179 -9.55 -4.05 -2.07
N PHE A 180 -8.41 -4.74 -1.90
CA PHE A 180 -7.10 -4.30 -2.36
C PHE A 180 -6.44 -5.44 -3.12
N LEU A 181 -6.04 -5.21 -4.36
CA LEU A 181 -5.15 -6.13 -5.05
C LEU A 181 -3.74 -5.94 -4.49
N LEU A 182 -3.14 -6.97 -3.92
CA LEU A 182 -1.80 -6.86 -3.36
C LEU A 182 -0.77 -6.72 -4.50
N PRO A 183 0.10 -5.69 -4.47
CA PRO A 183 1.09 -5.44 -5.52
C PRO A 183 1.95 -6.66 -5.86
N ALA A 184 2.27 -6.83 -7.16
CA ALA A 184 3.17 -7.89 -7.61
C ALA A 184 4.60 -7.71 -7.05
N ASN A 185 5.02 -6.47 -6.82
CA ASN A 185 6.29 -6.12 -6.19
C ASN A 185 6.10 -5.83 -4.69
N ASN A 186 6.40 -6.82 -3.84
CA ASN A 186 6.29 -6.71 -2.38
C ASN A 186 7.50 -6.06 -1.68
N ASN A 187 8.47 -5.48 -2.40
CA ASN A 187 9.67 -4.92 -1.76
C ASN A 187 9.37 -3.75 -0.81
N GLY A 188 8.41 -2.89 -1.17
CA GLY A 188 7.97 -1.79 -0.30
C GLY A 188 7.39 -2.30 1.01
N LEU A 189 6.44 -3.24 0.93
CA LEU A 189 5.86 -3.90 2.10
C LEU A 189 6.92 -4.59 2.97
N LYS A 190 7.77 -5.44 2.36
CA LYS A 190 8.85 -6.16 3.07
C LYS A 190 9.72 -5.21 3.89
N LYS A 191 10.08 -4.07 3.31
CA LYS A 191 10.90 -3.06 3.98
C LYS A 191 10.17 -2.39 5.15
N ALA A 192 8.87 -2.13 5.02
CA ALA A 192 8.08 -1.54 6.11
C ALA A 192 7.89 -2.49 7.29
N ILE A 193 7.65 -3.79 7.04
CA ILE A 193 7.32 -4.77 8.10
C ILE A 193 8.53 -5.52 8.67
N GLN A 194 9.71 -5.36 8.08
CA GLN A 194 10.95 -6.02 8.51
C GLN A 194 11.19 -5.94 10.03
N PRO A 195 10.98 -4.79 10.72
CA PRO A 195 11.23 -4.72 12.16
C PRO A 195 10.34 -5.65 12.99
N CYS A 196 9.14 -5.99 12.51
CA CYS A 196 8.17 -6.86 13.21
C CYS A 196 8.41 -8.34 12.90
N LEU A 197 9.04 -8.64 11.77
CA LEU A 197 9.39 -10.01 11.39
C LEU A 197 10.74 -10.45 11.96
N GLY A 198 11.57 -9.53 12.44
CA GLY A 198 12.93 -9.81 12.87
C GLY A 198 13.83 -10.29 11.71
N PRO A 199 15.09 -10.65 12.00
CA PRO A 199 15.97 -11.24 11.00
C PRO A 199 15.40 -12.56 10.48
N ALA A 200 15.54 -12.82 9.17
CA ALA A 200 15.09 -14.05 8.53
C ALA A 200 15.70 -15.26 9.25
N GLY A 201 14.85 -16.05 9.93
CA GLY A 201 15.27 -17.20 10.73
C GLY A 201 15.04 -17.08 12.25
N ALA A 202 14.61 -15.92 12.75
CA ALA A 202 14.15 -15.78 14.13
C ALA A 202 12.72 -16.34 14.29
N ALA A 203 12.55 -17.65 14.13
CA ALA A 203 11.44 -18.34 14.77
C ALA A 203 11.57 -18.06 16.28
N THR A 204 10.60 -17.35 16.84
CA THR A 204 10.60 -16.96 18.25
C THR A 204 10.62 -18.21 19.13
N ARG A 205 11.55 -18.21 20.09
CA ARG A 205 11.38 -18.93 21.36
C ARG A 205 10.21 -18.36 22.12
#